data_AF-A0A2P5GP06-F1
#
_entry.id   AF-A0A2P5GP06-F1
#
_cell.length_a   1.000
_cell.length_b   1.000
_cell.length_c   1.000
_cell.angle_alpha   90.00
_cell.angle_beta   90.00
_cell.angle_gamma   90.00
#
_symmetry.space_group_name_H-M   'P 1'
#
loop_
_entity.id
_entity.type
_entity.pdbx_description
1 polymer ?
#
loop_
_entity_poly.entity_id
_entity_poly.type
_entity_poly.pdbx_seq_one_letter_code
_entity_poly.pdbx_strand_id
1 'polypeptide(L)' 'MERIYLENNAYDIGLSEGLFFAQPAEGDRISGTTLEELAKSLAYVNNFSCEEILQTIINSL' A
#
# COMPACT_ATOMS: atom_id res chain seq x y z
N MET A 1 -8.71 -6.42 6.91
CA MET A 1 -8.39 -5.66 5.67
C MET A 1 -8.47 -4.22 6.09
N GLU A 2 -7.34 -3.52 6.03
CA GLU A 2 -7.24 -2.13 6.49
C GLU A 2 -7.27 -1.21 5.29
N ARG A 3 -7.90 -0.04 5.43
CA ARG A 3 -8.01 0.92 4.33
C ARG A 3 -7.16 2.14 4.62
N ILE A 4 -6.24 2.45 3.72
CA ILE A 4 -5.46 3.69 3.75
C ILE A 4 -5.93 4.64 2.65
N TYR A 5 -5.70 5.93 2.87
CA TYR A 5 -5.99 6.99 1.90
C TYR A 5 -4.68 7.68 1.53
N LEU A 6 -4.35 7.65 0.25
CA LEU A 6 -3.20 8.34 -0.34
C LEU A 6 -3.74 9.38 -1.31
N GLU A 7 -3.71 10.65 -0.92
CA GLU A 7 -4.40 11.76 -1.59
C GLU A 7 -5.88 11.43 -1.86
N ASN A 8 -6.24 11.27 -3.14
CA ASN A 8 -7.59 10.99 -3.62
C ASN A 8 -7.85 9.49 -3.83
N ASN A 9 -6.85 8.63 -3.58
CA ASN A 9 -6.94 7.20 -3.80
C ASN A 9 -7.13 6.45 -2.47
N ALA A 10 -8.11 5.56 -2.41
CA ALA A 10 -8.27 4.61 -1.32
C ALA A 10 -7.64 3.27 -1.70
N TYR A 11 -6.85 2.70 -0.80
CA TYR A 11 -6.25 1.38 -0.96
C TYR A 11 -6.65 0.45 0.17
N ASP A 12 -7.18 -0.71 -0.18
CA ASP A 12 -7.38 -1.82 0.74
C ASP A 12 -6.08 -2.61 0.87
N ILE A 13 -5.48 -2.54 2.05
CA ILE A 13 -4.25 -3.22 2.45
C ILE A 13 -4.58 -4.57 3.08
N GLY A 14 -3.83 -5.59 2.68
CA GLY A 14 -3.94 -6.92 3.28
C GLY A 14 -2.75 -7.83 3.01
N LEU A 15 -2.84 -9.04 3.53
CA LEU A 15 -1.91 -10.13 3.28
C LEU A 15 -2.67 -11.29 2.62
N SER A 16 -2.20 -11.76 1.48
CA SER A 16 -2.79 -12.90 0.77
C SER A 16 -1.67 -13.76 0.20
N GLU A 17 -1.73 -15.07 0.44
CA GLU A 17 -0.73 -16.04 -0.04
C GLU A 17 0.72 -15.68 0.32
N GLY A 18 0.92 -15.04 1.49
CA GLY A 18 2.24 -14.61 1.96
C GLY A 18 2.75 -13.30 1.32
N LEU A 19 1.96 -12.64 0.48
CA LEU A 19 2.29 -11.35 -0.11
C LEU A 19 1.42 -10.24 0.46
N PHE A 20 2.05 -9.14 0.85
CA PHE A 20 1.35 -7.91 1.17
C PHE A 20 0.79 -7.30 -0.11
N PHE A 21 -0.39 -6.73 -0.03
CA PHE A 21 -1.00 -6.06 -1.17
C PHE A 21 -1.72 -4.77 -0.78
N ALA A 22 -1.85 -3.90 -1.76
CA ALA A 22 -2.67 -2.71 -1.77
C ALA A 22 -3.55 -2.76 -3.02
N GLN A 23 -4.86 -2.85 -2.82
CA GLN A 23 -5.84 -2.88 -3.91
C GLN A 23 -6.60 -1.54 -3.94
N PRO A 24 -6.44 -0.71 -4.99
CA PRO A 24 -7.32 0.44 -5.18
C PRO A 24 -8.73 -0.02 -5.58
N ALA A 25 -9.71 0.87 -5.39
CA ALA A 25 -11.10 0.63 -5.83
C ALA A 25 -11.20 0.41 -7.34
N GLU A 26 -10.37 1.12 -8.11
CA GLU A 26 -10.22 0.96 -9.55
C GLU A 26 -8.73 0.85 -9.89
N GLY A 27 -8.37 -0.13 -10.73
CA GLY A 27 -7.00 -0.35 -11.20
C GLY A 27 -6.34 -1.61 -10.66
N ASP A 28 -5.04 -1.71 -10.93
CA ASP A 28 -4.26 -2.93 -10.67
C ASP A 28 -3.84 -3.06 -9.21
N ARG A 29 -3.85 -4.32 -8.75
CA ARG A 29 -3.34 -4.70 -7.44
C ARG A 29 -1.83 -4.45 -7.38
N ILE A 30 -1.38 -3.75 -6.34
CA ILE A 30 0.04 -3.60 -6.03
C ILE A 30 0.40 -4.61 -4.95
N SER A 31 1.53 -5.30 -5.09
CA SER A 31 1.96 -6.34 -4.15
C SER A 31 3.46 -6.27 -3.85
N GLY A 32 3.84 -6.72 -2.65
CA GLY A 32 5.23 -6.87 -2.22
C GLY A 32 5.40 -8.06 -1.28
N THR A 33 6.60 -8.64 -1.22
CA THR A 33 6.91 -9.74 -0.28
C THR A 33 7.05 -9.23 1.15
N THR A 34 7.34 -7.95 1.32
CA THR A 34 7.40 -7.25 2.60
C THR A 34 6.55 -5.98 2.56
N LEU A 35 6.22 -5.44 3.75
CA LEU A 35 5.57 -4.13 3.86
C LEU A 35 6.42 -3.01 3.23
N GLU A 36 7.74 -3.11 3.35
CA GLU A 36 8.66 -2.13 2.74
C GLU A 36 8.64 -2.20 1.21
N GLU A 37 8.59 -3.40 0.62
CA GLU A 37 8.42 -3.53 -0.84
C GLU A 37 7.07 -2.99 -1.31
N LEU A 38 5.99 -3.32 -0.59
CA LEU A 38 4.67 -2.76 -0.89
C LEU A 38 4.70 -1.22 -0.82
N ALA A 39 5.33 -0.66 0.22
CA ALA A 39 5.47 0.78 0.40
C ALA A 39 6.29 1.42 -0.72
N LYS A 40 7.38 0.79 -1.18
CA LYS A 40 8.18 1.25 -2.33
C LYS A 40 7.36 1.30 -3.60
N SER A 41 6.58 0.25 -3.88
CA SER A 41 5.72 0.21 -5.07
C SER A 41 4.62 1.26 -5.02
N LEU A 42 3.96 1.43 -3.87
CA LEU A 42 2.94 2.48 -3.67
C LEU A 42 3.51 3.89 -3.78
N ALA A 43 4.70 4.12 -3.21
CA ALA A 43 5.44 5.37 -3.29
C ALA A 43 5.75 5.74 -4.74
N TYR A 44 6.21 4.76 -5.53
CA TYR A 44 6.49 4.95 -6.95
C TYR A 44 5.24 5.33 -7.74
N VAL A 45 4.11 4.67 -7.50
CA VAL A 45 2.85 4.91 -8.22
C VAL A 45 2.23 6.27 -7.85
N ASN A 46 2.32 6.67 -6.58
CA ASN A 46 1.65 7.89 -6.09
C ASN A 46 2.61 9.09 -5.92
N ASN A 47 3.88 8.98 -6.36
CA ASN A 47 4.92 10.02 -6.18
C ASN A 47 5.14 10.46 -4.71
N PHE A 48 4.99 9.53 -3.76
CA PHE A 48 5.28 9.74 -2.34
C PHE A 48 6.67 9.26 -1.96
N SER A 49 7.14 9.63 -0.76
CA SER A 49 8.28 8.93 -0.17
C SER A 49 7.86 7.55 0.35
N CYS A 50 8.76 6.56 0.22
CA CYS A 50 8.55 5.24 0.77
C CYS A 50 8.34 5.28 2.29
N GLU A 51 9.02 6.18 2.99
CA GLU A 51 8.94 6.32 4.45
C GLU A 51 7.54 6.79 4.89
N GLU A 52 6.98 7.81 4.22
CA GLU A 52 5.62 8.29 4.50
C GLU A 52 4.57 7.22 4.26
N ILE A 53 4.69 6.47 3.15
CA ILE A 53 3.78 5.38 2.82
C ILE A 53 3.88 4.27 3.88
N LEU A 54 5.11 3.86 4.23
CA LEU A 54 5.33 2.81 5.21
C LEU A 54 4.76 3.19 6.59
N GLN A 55 4.98 4.43 7.03
CA GLN A 55 4.40 4.94 8.27
C GLN A 55 2.87 4.98 8.19
N THR A 56 2.30 5.36 7.06
CA THR A 56 0.84 5.37 6.86
C THR A 56 0.25 3.96 6.97
N ILE A 57 0.89 2.97 6.33
CA ILE A 57 0.46 1.57 6.41
C ILE A 57 0.58 1.07 7.85
N ILE A 58 1.71 1.29 8.53
CA ILE A 58 1.93 0.85 9.91
C ILE A 58 0.92 1.48 10.88
N ASN A 59 0.60 2.77 10.72
CA ASN A 59 -0.38 3.45 11.57
C ASN A 59 -1.83 3.00 11.32
N SER A 60 -2.07 2.31 10.22
CA SER A 60 -3.39 1.76 9.87
C SER A 60 -3.60 0.31 10.30
N LEU A 61 -2.53 -0.41 10.67
CA LEU A 61 -2.56 -1.79 11.16
C LEU A 61 -2.82 -1.85 12.66
#